data_AF-A0AA96L9R7-F1
#
_entry.id   AF-A0AA96L9R7-F1
#
_cell.length_a   1.000
_cell.length_b   1.000
_cell.length_c   1.000
_cell.angle_alpha   90.00
_cell.angle_beta   90.00
_cell.angle_gamma   90.00
#
_symmetry.space_group_name_H-M   'P 1'
#
loop_
_entity.id
_entity.type
_entity.pdbx_description
1 polymer ?
#
loop_
_entity_poly.entity_id
_entity_poly.type
_entity_poly.pdbx_seq_one_letter_code
_entity_poly.pdbx_strand_id
1 'polypeptide(L)'
;MMRVENKSGAKLKKQQERELLDEYHKMVTEQALEPLYQSFLEWKQGTLPYFELTELIHLFHKKNQEIYKDFEYTNRRELVLLAKMKLGKLTDDDILENGWLLERWGNLGNDS
;
A
#
# COMPACT_ATOMS: atom_id res chain seq x y z
N MET A 1 -19.19 30.58 -26.32
CA MET A 1 -19.86 29.42 -25.70
C MET A 1 -18.87 28.82 -24.71
N MET A 2 -19.01 29.08 -23.40
CA MET A 2 -18.08 28.54 -22.39
C MET A 2 -18.38 27.06 -22.16
N ARG A 3 -17.37 26.20 -22.31
CA ARG A 3 -17.38 24.80 -21.87
C ARG A 3 -17.51 24.81 -20.34
N VAL A 4 -18.69 24.51 -19.81
CA VAL A 4 -18.86 24.18 -18.40
C VAL A 4 -18.28 22.78 -18.23
N GLU A 5 -16.96 22.70 -18.07
CA GLU A 5 -16.29 21.42 -17.87
C GLU A 5 -16.74 20.79 -16.54
N ASN A 6 -16.87 19.47 -16.60
CA ASN A 6 -17.54 18.55 -15.70
C ASN A 6 -16.86 18.47 -14.30
N LYS A 7 -16.86 19.58 -13.55
CA LYS A 7 -16.16 19.75 -12.26
C LYS A 7 -16.59 18.73 -11.19
N SER A 8 -17.83 18.22 -11.25
CA SER A 8 -18.37 17.23 -10.31
C SER A 8 -17.73 15.85 -10.51
N GLY A 9 -17.58 15.38 -11.76
CA GLY A 9 -16.99 14.08 -12.07
C GLY A 9 -15.52 13.99 -11.70
N ALA A 10 -14.74 15.05 -11.94
CA ALA A 10 -13.34 15.10 -11.55
C ALA A 10 -13.15 15.08 -10.02
N LYS A 11 -14.04 15.76 -9.28
CA LYS A 11 -14.02 15.76 -7.80
C LYS A 11 -14.36 14.39 -7.24
N LEU A 12 -15.35 13.71 -7.82
CA LEU A 12 -15.74 12.35 -7.44
C LEU A 12 -14.61 11.35 -7.69
N LYS A 13 -13.99 11.38 -8.88
CA LYS A 13 -12.84 10.51 -9.19
C LYS A 13 -11.69 10.69 -8.20
N LYS A 14 -11.33 11.94 -7.87
CA LYS A 14 -10.29 12.22 -6.85
C LYS A 14 -10.67 11.68 -5.47
N GLN A 15 -11.95 11.66 -5.12
CA GLN A 15 -12.41 11.12 -3.85
C GLN A 15 -12.30 9.59 -3.84
N GLN A 16 -12.78 8.92 -4.88
CA GLN A 16 -12.66 7.47 -5.04
C GLN A 16 -11.19 7.01 -5.03
N GLU A 17 -10.30 7.75 -5.69
CA GLU A 17 -8.86 7.48 -5.62
C GLU A 17 -8.31 7.62 -4.19
N ARG A 18 -8.75 8.63 -3.41
CA ARG A 18 -8.30 8.78 -2.03
C ARG A 18 -8.75 7.61 -1.15
N GLU A 19 -10.00 7.17 -1.30
CA GLU A 19 -10.55 6.03 -0.55
C GLU A 19 -9.81 4.73 -0.89
N LEU A 20 -9.53 4.50 -2.17
CA LEU A 20 -8.73 3.36 -2.61
C LEU A 20 -7.31 3.39 -2.02
N LEU A 21 -6.67 4.56 -2.03
CA LEU A 21 -5.33 4.72 -1.48
C LEU A 21 -5.31 4.56 0.04
N ASP A 22 -6.34 5.02 0.75
CA ASP A 22 -6.49 4.84 2.19
C ASP A 22 -6.66 3.35 2.55
N GLU A 23 -7.49 2.62 1.81
CA GLU A 23 -7.67 1.17 1.96
C GLU A 23 -6.36 0.41 1.70
N TYR A 24 -5.63 0.77 0.64
CA TYR A 24 -4.34 0.17 0.33
C TYR A 24 -3.28 0.47 1.40
N HIS A 25 -3.20 1.73 1.85
CA HIS A 25 -2.27 2.15 2.90
C HIS A 25 -2.53 1.40 4.20
N LYS A 26 -3.81 1.28 4.59
CA LYS A 26 -4.23 0.50 5.74
C LYS A 26 -3.76 -0.95 5.61
N MET A 27 -4.06 -1.60 4.48
CA MET A 27 -3.69 -3.01 4.26
C MET A 27 -2.18 -3.25 4.42
N VAL A 28 -1.32 -2.46 3.75
CA VAL A 28 0.13 -2.67 3.83
C VAL A 28 0.70 -2.35 5.21
N THR A 29 0.11 -1.37 5.91
CA THR A 29 0.52 -1.00 7.26
C THR A 29 0.12 -2.08 8.26
N GLU A 30 -1.09 -2.62 8.18
CA GLU A 30 -1.56 -3.72 9.03
C GLU A 30 -0.72 -4.99 8.79
N GLN A 31 -0.42 -5.32 7.53
CA GLN A 31 0.48 -6.43 7.19
C GLN A 31 1.88 -6.28 7.78
N ALA A 32 2.42 -5.06 7.80
CA ALA A 32 3.73 -4.79 8.40
C ALA A 32 3.69 -4.76 9.95
N LEU A 33 2.56 -4.36 10.53
CA LEU A 33 2.36 -4.29 11.98
C LEU A 33 2.11 -5.65 12.62
N GLU A 34 1.43 -6.57 11.93
CA GLU A 34 1.01 -7.84 12.50
C GLU A 34 2.18 -8.66 13.11
N PRO A 35 3.35 -8.81 12.45
CA PRO A 35 4.49 -9.51 13.07
C PRO A 35 4.98 -8.83 14.35
N LEU A 36 5.00 -7.49 14.37
CA LEU A 36 5.40 -6.73 15.56
C LEU A 36 4.37 -6.91 16.69
N TYR A 37 3.08 -6.93 16.36
CA TYR A 37 2.03 -7.22 17.32
C TYR A 37 2.21 -8.60 17.98
N GLN A 38 2.47 -9.64 17.18
CA GLN A 38 2.78 -10.97 17.72
C GLN A 38 4.03 -10.96 18.61
N SER A 39 5.06 -10.22 18.22
CA SER A 39 6.28 -10.06 19.04
C SER A 39 5.99 -9.45 20.42
N PHE A 40 5.06 -8.49 20.50
CA PHE A 40 4.61 -7.95 21.79
C PHE A 40 3.87 -8.98 22.65
N LEU A 41 3.09 -9.88 22.02
CA LEU A 41 2.41 -10.96 22.73
C LEU A 41 3.41 -11.98 23.29
N GLU A 42 4.40 -12.37 22.50
CA GLU A 42 5.47 -13.30 22.92
C GLU A 42 6.31 -12.71 24.05
N TRP A 43 6.69 -11.43 23.94
CA TRP A 43 7.39 -10.73 25.02
C TRP A 43 6.58 -10.71 26.31
N LYS A 44 5.27 -10.41 26.22
CA LYS A 44 4.37 -10.40 27.38
C LYS A 44 4.23 -11.78 28.03
N GLN A 45 4.38 -12.85 27.26
CA GLN A 45 4.38 -14.24 27.73
C GLN A 45 5.75 -14.68 28.27
N GLY A 46 6.79 -13.86 28.11
CA GLY A 46 8.16 -14.17 28.52
C GLY A 46 8.91 -15.09 27.56
N THR A 47 8.37 -15.35 26.36
CA THR A 47 9.00 -16.20 25.33
C THR A 47 9.93 -15.42 24.40
N LEU A 48 9.82 -14.09 24.39
CA LEU A 48 10.72 -13.20 23.65
C LEU A 48 11.51 -12.30 24.61
N PRO A 49 12.85 -12.34 24.59
CA PRO A 49 13.69 -11.43 25.37
C PRO A 49 13.49 -9.96 25.00
N TYR A 50 13.65 -9.06 25.97
CA TYR A 50 13.46 -7.62 25.76
C TYR A 50 14.35 -7.04 24.64
N PHE A 51 15.61 -7.46 24.55
CA PHE A 51 16.52 -6.96 23.52
C PHE A 51 16.10 -7.39 22.10
N GLU A 52 15.51 -8.58 21.95
CA GLU A 52 14.99 -9.04 20.66
C GLU A 52 13.75 -8.23 20.26
N LEU A 53 12.85 -7.98 21.22
CA LEU A 53 11.70 -7.09 21.00
C LEU A 53 12.16 -5.69 20.53
N THR A 54 13.19 -5.12 21.15
CA THR A 54 13.69 -3.80 20.73
C THR A 54 14.19 -3.82 19.30
N GLU A 55 14.92 -4.86 18.88
CA GLU A 55 15.38 -4.99 17.48
C GLU A 55 14.21 -5.14 16.51
N LEU A 56 13.18 -5.91 16.86
CA LEU A 56 11.98 -6.08 16.03
C LEU A 56 11.20 -4.76 15.86
N ILE A 57 11.12 -3.95 16.92
CA ILE A 57 10.58 -2.57 16.85
C ILE A 57 11.40 -1.72 15.86
N HIS A 58 12.73 -1.82 15.90
CA HIS A 58 13.61 -1.05 15.00
C HIS A 58 13.46 -1.49 13.54
N LEU A 59 13.31 -2.79 13.28
CA LEU A 59 13.04 -3.33 11.94
C LEU A 59 11.69 -2.84 11.42
N PHE A 60 10.65 -2.88 12.25
CA PHE A 60 9.35 -2.31 11.89
C PHE A 60 9.44 -0.82 11.54
N HIS A 61 10.16 -0.02 12.34
CA HIS A 61 10.33 1.40 12.05
C HIS A 61 10.97 1.65 10.67
N LYS A 62 11.99 0.86 10.29
CA LYS A 62 12.57 0.94 8.94
C LYS A 62 11.54 0.58 7.88
N LYS A 63 10.77 -0.49 8.08
CA LYS A 63 9.74 -0.90 7.12
C LYS A 63 8.64 0.15 6.98
N ASN A 64 8.20 0.75 8.07
CA ASN A 64 7.20 1.81 8.06
C ASN A 64 7.71 3.08 7.36
N GLN A 65 9.00 3.37 7.45
CA GLN A 65 9.62 4.45 6.65
C GLN A 65 9.61 4.15 5.16
N GLU A 66 9.78 2.89 4.75
CA GLU A 66 9.65 2.48 3.34
C GLU A 66 8.20 2.66 2.86
N ILE A 67 7.22 2.21 3.64
CA ILE A 67 5.79 2.40 3.32
C ILE A 67 5.49 3.89 3.15
N TYR A 68 5.93 4.74 4.08
CA TYR A 68 5.76 6.18 3.95
C TYR A 68 6.37 6.74 2.66
N LYS A 69 7.60 6.33 2.32
CA LYS A 69 8.27 6.75 1.09
C LYS A 69 7.50 6.32 -0.15
N ASP A 70 6.97 5.10 -0.17
CA ASP A 70 6.19 4.59 -1.30
C ASP A 70 4.95 5.45 -1.54
N PHE A 71 4.25 5.88 -0.49
CA PHE A 71 3.05 6.72 -0.62
C PHE A 71 3.35 8.19 -0.93
N GLU A 72 4.45 8.72 -0.42
CA GLU A 72 4.84 10.13 -0.62
C GLU A 72 5.50 10.37 -1.98
N TYR A 73 6.36 9.46 -2.43
CA TYR A 73 7.25 9.68 -3.58
C TYR A 73 6.83 8.94 -4.85
N THR A 74 5.90 7.98 -4.78
CA THR A 74 5.38 7.30 -5.98
C THR A 74 4.44 8.22 -6.75
N ASN A 75 4.53 8.20 -8.08
CA ASN A 75 3.60 8.93 -8.91
C ASN A 75 2.15 8.51 -8.62
N ARG A 76 1.25 9.48 -8.43
CA ARG A 76 -0.14 9.20 -8.06
C ARG A 76 -0.86 8.22 -9.00
N ARG A 77 -0.60 8.26 -10.31
CA ARG A 77 -1.20 7.32 -11.27
C ARG A 77 -0.72 5.89 -11.03
N GLU A 78 0.59 5.73 -10.83
CA GLU A 78 1.20 4.43 -10.52
C GLU A 78 0.73 3.89 -9.18
N LEU A 79 0.66 4.75 -8.15
CA LEU A 79 0.18 4.37 -6.83
C LEU A 79 -1.28 3.89 -6.85
N VAL A 80 -2.14 4.56 -7.61
CA VAL A 80 -3.55 4.13 -7.80
C VAL A 80 -3.60 2.78 -8.53
N LEU A 81 -2.80 2.57 -9.58
CA LEU A 81 -2.75 1.30 -10.30
C LEU A 81 -2.24 0.17 -9.40
N LEU A 82 -1.18 0.42 -8.63
CA LEU A 82 -0.62 -0.52 -7.66
C LEU A 82 -1.65 -0.88 -6.58
N ALA A 83 -2.37 0.10 -6.04
CA ALA A 83 -3.45 -0.12 -5.10
C ALA A 83 -4.55 -0.99 -5.68
N LYS A 84 -5.01 -0.71 -6.91
CA LYS A 84 -5.98 -1.57 -7.61
C LYS A 84 -5.47 -3.00 -7.77
N MET A 85 -4.22 -3.17 -8.18
CA MET A 85 -3.62 -4.50 -8.34
C MET A 85 -3.59 -5.26 -7.01
N LYS A 86 -3.07 -4.65 -5.95
CA LYS A 86 -2.91 -5.30 -4.64
C LYS A 86 -4.25 -5.55 -3.94
N LEU A 87 -5.28 -4.75 -4.20
CA LEU A 87 -6.63 -4.94 -3.68
C LEU A 87 -7.54 -5.80 -4.59
N GLY A 88 -7.04 -6.29 -5.74
CA GLY A 88 -7.84 -7.08 -6.68
C GLY A 88 -8.96 -6.27 -7.37
N LYS A 89 -8.76 -4.97 -7.57
CA LYS A 89 -9.72 -4.00 -8.15
C LYS A 89 -9.28 -3.47 -9.52
N LEU A 90 -8.42 -4.19 -10.25
CA LEU A 90 -8.06 -3.84 -11.62
C LEU A 90 -9.26 -3.99 -12.56
N THR A 91 -9.41 -3.07 -13.51
CA THR A 91 -10.36 -3.20 -14.62
C THR A 91 -9.66 -3.72 -15.87
N ASP A 92 -10.43 -4.19 -16.86
CA ASP A 92 -9.90 -4.59 -18.15
C ASP A 92 -9.12 -3.46 -18.84
N ASP A 93 -9.63 -2.23 -18.74
CA ASP A 93 -8.93 -1.03 -19.23
C ASP A 93 -7.57 -0.82 -18.53
N ASP A 94 -7.50 -1.01 -17.20
CA ASP A 94 -6.24 -0.90 -16.47
C ASP A 94 -5.21 -1.92 -16.98
N ILE A 95 -5.66 -3.15 -17.27
CA ILE A 95 -4.82 -4.24 -17.79
C ILE A 95 -4.36 -3.94 -19.21
N LEU A 96 -5.28 -3.51 -20.08
CA LEU A 96 -4.98 -3.19 -21.47
C LEU A 96 -3.99 -2.02 -21.58
N GLU A 97 -4.16 -0.97 -20.77
CA GLU A 97 -3.31 0.22 -20.82
C GLU A 97 -1.94 0.03 -20.13
N ASN A 98 -1.85 -0.84 -19.12
CA ASN A 98 -0.68 -0.93 -18.25
C ASN A 98 -0.08 -2.34 -18.15
N GLY A 99 -0.42 -3.25 -19.08
CA GLY A 99 -0.05 -4.66 -19.03
C GLY A 99 1.44 -4.91 -18.76
N TRP A 100 2.35 -4.18 -19.42
CA TRP A 100 3.79 -4.31 -19.22
C TRP A 100 4.24 -3.96 -17.78
N LEU A 101 3.61 -2.96 -17.17
CA LEU A 101 3.93 -2.51 -15.81
C LEU A 101 3.36 -3.49 -14.79
N LEU A 102 2.16 -4.00 -15.03
CA LEU A 102 1.52 -5.02 -14.21
C LEU A 102 2.28 -6.35 -14.26
N GLU A 103 2.76 -6.77 -15.43
CA GLU A 103 3.61 -7.97 -15.57
C GLU A 103 4.91 -7.82 -14.79
N ARG A 104 5.58 -6.66 -14.92
CA ARG A 104 6.78 -6.36 -14.14
C ARG A 104 6.53 -6.47 -12.63
N TRP A 105 5.42 -5.93 -12.13
CA TRP A 105 5.09 -6.01 -10.71
C TRP A 105 4.61 -7.39 -10.26
N GLY A 106 3.91 -8.13 -11.12
CA GLY A 106 3.48 -9.51 -10.85
C GLY A 106 4.66 -10.45 -10.71
N ASN A 107 5.67 -10.30 -11.57
CA ASN A 107 6.90 -11.10 -11.51
C ASN A 107 7.76 -10.77 -10.28
N LEU A 108 7.74 -9.53 -9.79
CA LEU A 108 8.42 -9.14 -8.54
C LEU A 108 7.68 -9.62 -7.27
N GLY A 109 6.42 -10.03 -7.38
CA GLY A 109 5.61 -10.54 -6.26
C GLY A 109 5.68 -12.06 -6.06
N ASN A 110 6.36 -12.79 -6.95
CA ASN A 110 6.56 -14.24 -6.87
C ASN A 110 7.92 -14.64 -6.25
N ASP A 111 8.76 -13.66 -5.90
CA ASP A 111 9.96 -13.88 -5.11
C ASP A 111 9.60 -13.68 -3.62
N SER A 112 8.87 -14.62 -3.03
CA SER A 112 8.61 -14.71 -1.59
C SER A 112 8.38 -16.16 -1.18
#